data_AF-A0A1T1GNC4-F1
#
_entry.id   AF-A0A1T1GNC4-F1
#
_cell.length_a   1.000
_cell.length_b   1.000
_cell.length_c   1.000
_cell.angle_alpha   90.00
_cell.angle_beta   90.00
_cell.angle_gamma   90.00
#
_symmetry.space_group_name_H-M   'P 1'
#
loop_
_entity.id
_entity.type
_entity.pdbx_description
1 polymer ?
#
loop_
_entity_poly.entity_id
_entity_poly.type
_entity_poly.pdbx_seq_one_letter_code
_entity_poly.pdbx_strand_id
1 'polypeptide(L)'
;GMDKLKVPVQYLFGRVVAKDMVDERTGELICECNTEITAEILEKLAQAGCKVIETLYTNDLDCGPFISDTLRIDNTRNQLEALVEIYRMMRPGEPPTKDSAEALFENLFFSEDRYDLSAVGRMKFNRRIGRDEDTG
;
A
#
# COMPACT_ATOMS: atom_id res chain seq x y z
N GLY A 1 10.42 -7.25 -28.36
CA GLY A 1 10.34 -8.37 -27.40
C GLY A 1 9.02 -9.09 -27.63
N MET A 2 8.75 -10.19 -26.91
CA MET A 2 7.39 -10.74 -26.85
C MET A 2 6.58 -9.89 -25.87
N ASP A 3 5.54 -9.22 -26.36
CA ASP A 3 4.71 -8.34 -25.52
C ASP A 3 3.44 -9.05 -25.02
N LYS A 4 3.12 -10.23 -25.59
CA LYS A 4 1.96 -11.05 -25.22
C LYS A 4 2.30 -12.53 -25.32
N LEU A 5 1.92 -13.29 -24.30
CA LEU A 5 2.03 -14.74 -24.25
C LEU A 5 0.71 -15.35 -23.79
N LYS A 6 0.24 -16.39 -24.47
CA LYS A 6 -0.93 -17.14 -24.03
C LYS A 6 -0.52 -18.07 -22.89
N VAL A 7 -1.07 -17.84 -21.71
CA VAL A 7 -0.82 -18.66 -20.51
C VAL A 7 -2.07 -19.45 -20.12
N PRO A 8 -1.91 -20.61 -19.47
CA PRO A 8 -3.05 -21.32 -18.89
C PRO A 8 -3.67 -20.48 -17.76
N VAL A 9 -4.96 -20.66 -17.54
CA VAL A 9 -5.73 -19.92 -16.52
C VAL A 9 -5.15 -20.14 -15.12
N GLN A 10 -4.66 -21.34 -14.85
CA GLN A 10 -4.04 -21.73 -13.59
C GLN A 10 -2.80 -20.89 -13.25
N TYR A 11 -2.18 -20.23 -14.23
CA TYR A 11 -1.05 -19.34 -13.99
C TYR A 11 -1.41 -18.10 -13.18
N LEU A 12 -2.71 -17.73 -13.15
CA LEU A 12 -3.20 -16.61 -12.36
C LEU A 12 -3.44 -16.98 -10.89
N PHE A 13 -3.55 -18.26 -10.55
CA PHE A 13 -3.78 -18.67 -9.17
C PHE A 13 -2.58 -18.33 -8.30
N GLY A 14 -2.85 -17.78 -7.12
CA GLY A 14 -1.82 -17.30 -6.18
C GLY A 14 -1.23 -15.93 -6.55
N ARG A 15 -1.57 -15.35 -7.70
CA ARG A 15 -1.22 -13.95 -7.99
C ARG A 15 -2.11 -13.02 -7.17
N VAL A 16 -1.57 -11.86 -6.80
CA VAL A 16 -2.28 -10.86 -6.00
C VAL A 16 -2.75 -9.73 -6.90
N VAL A 17 -4.00 -9.31 -6.73
CA VAL A 17 -4.60 -8.22 -7.51
C VAL A 17 -4.03 -6.87 -7.06
N ALA A 18 -3.64 -6.03 -8.02
CA ALA A 18 -3.01 -4.74 -7.75
C ALA A 18 -4.01 -3.59 -7.48
N LYS A 19 -5.27 -3.74 -7.90
CA LYS A 19 -6.33 -2.72 -7.80
C LYS A 19 -7.66 -3.34 -7.41
N ASP A 20 -8.58 -2.51 -6.92
CA ASP A 20 -9.96 -2.93 -6.71
C ASP A 20 -10.59 -3.34 -8.04
N MET A 21 -11.20 -4.52 -8.05
CA MET A 21 -11.91 -5.02 -9.23
C MET A 21 -13.40 -4.81 -9.05
N VAL A 22 -14.00 -4.04 -9.95
CA VAL A 22 -15.42 -3.72 -9.94
C VAL A 22 -16.09 -4.26 -11.19
N ASP A 23 -17.34 -4.70 -11.06
CA ASP A 23 -18.18 -4.98 -12.23
C ASP A 23 -18.66 -3.65 -12.83
N GLU A 24 -18.19 -3.31 -14.03
CA GLU A 24 -18.54 -2.06 -14.71
C GLU A 24 -20.05 -1.93 -15.02
N ARG A 25 -20.80 -3.05 -15.01
CA ARG A 25 -22.23 -3.08 -15.31
C ARG A 25 -23.08 -2.79 -14.09
N THR A 26 -22.70 -3.33 -12.93
CA THR A 26 -23.47 -3.19 -11.68
C THR A 26 -22.88 -2.15 -10.74
N GLY A 27 -21.60 -1.83 -10.89
CA GLY A 27 -20.83 -0.99 -9.97
C GLY A 27 -20.43 -1.72 -8.67
N GLU A 28 -20.67 -3.03 -8.58
CA GLU A 28 -20.35 -3.81 -7.37
C GLU A 28 -18.88 -4.19 -7.32
N LEU A 29 -18.30 -4.17 -6.11
CA LEU A 29 -16.93 -4.61 -5.86
C LEU A 29 -16.87 -6.14 -5.91
N ILE A 30 -16.05 -6.68 -6.82
CA ILE A 30 -15.80 -8.11 -6.97
C ILE A 30 -14.75 -8.58 -5.96
N CYS A 31 -13.63 -7.85 -5.86
CA CYS A 31 -12.60 -8.06 -4.86
C CYS A 31 -11.80 -6.77 -4.58
N GLU A 32 -11.32 -6.65 -3.34
CA GLU A 32 -10.44 -5.56 -2.90
C GLU A 32 -9.02 -5.73 -3.49
N CYS A 33 -8.30 -4.61 -3.63
CA CYS A 33 -6.87 -4.63 -3.90
C CYS A 33 -6.11 -5.47 -2.87
N ASN A 34 -4.95 -6.01 -3.28
CA ASN A 34 -4.13 -6.92 -2.46
C ASN A 34 -4.80 -8.28 -2.15
N THR A 35 -5.93 -8.61 -2.78
CA THR A 35 -6.57 -9.93 -2.67
C THR A 35 -5.86 -10.96 -3.55
N GLU A 36 -5.72 -12.19 -3.06
CA GLU A 36 -5.18 -13.31 -3.84
C GLU A 36 -6.22 -13.87 -4.83
N ILE A 37 -5.80 -14.17 -6.06
CA ILE A 37 -6.67 -14.74 -7.09
C ILE A 37 -6.89 -16.22 -6.81
N THR A 38 -8.10 -16.54 -6.39
CA THR A 38 -8.64 -17.89 -6.28
C THR A 38 -9.49 -18.25 -7.50
N ALA A 39 -9.83 -19.53 -7.66
CA ALA A 39 -10.74 -19.98 -8.72
C ALA A 39 -12.09 -19.24 -8.68
N GLU A 40 -12.63 -19.01 -7.47
CA GLU A 40 -13.90 -18.31 -7.28
C GLU A 40 -13.85 -16.85 -7.72
N ILE A 41 -12.79 -16.12 -7.35
CA ILE A 41 -12.60 -14.72 -7.76
C ILE A 41 -12.46 -14.65 -9.28
N LEU A 42 -11.70 -15.56 -9.85
CA LEU A 42 -11.49 -15.58 -11.29
C LEU A 42 -12.80 -15.86 -12.07
N GLU A 43 -13.63 -16.78 -11.58
CA GLU A 43 -14.95 -17.03 -12.17
C GLU A 43 -15.84 -15.78 -12.11
N LYS A 44 -15.85 -15.06 -10.97
CA LYS A 44 -16.59 -13.79 -10.84
C LYS A 44 -16.07 -12.73 -11.81
N LEU A 45 -14.76 -12.58 -11.94
CA LEU A 45 -14.13 -11.64 -12.88
C LEU A 45 -14.49 -11.99 -14.34
N ALA A 46 -14.51 -13.28 -14.67
CA ALA A 46 -14.92 -13.74 -15.99
C ALA A 46 -16.41 -13.47 -16.27
N GLN A 47 -17.29 -13.68 -15.29
CA GLN A 47 -18.73 -13.40 -15.38
C GLN A 47 -19.04 -11.90 -15.52
N ALA A 48 -18.29 -11.06 -14.81
CA ALA A 48 -18.35 -9.60 -14.93
C ALA A 48 -17.79 -9.10 -16.29
N GLY A 49 -17.08 -9.94 -17.04
CA GLY A 49 -16.51 -9.58 -18.33
C GLY A 49 -15.22 -8.75 -18.23
N CYS A 50 -14.52 -8.80 -17.09
CA CYS A 50 -13.25 -8.12 -16.89
C CYS A 50 -12.19 -8.66 -17.85
N LYS A 51 -11.71 -7.81 -18.78
CA LYS A 51 -10.72 -8.19 -19.80
C LYS A 51 -9.28 -8.02 -19.35
N VAL A 52 -9.06 -7.16 -18.35
CA VAL A 52 -7.73 -6.78 -17.85
C VAL A 52 -7.75 -6.97 -16.35
N ILE A 53 -6.74 -7.69 -15.85
CA ILE A 53 -6.51 -7.90 -14.42
C ILE A 53 -5.08 -7.45 -14.17
N GLU A 54 -4.89 -6.41 -13.38
CA GLU A 54 -3.57 -5.96 -12.95
C GLU A 54 -3.16 -6.75 -11.72
N THR A 55 -1.98 -7.37 -11.77
CA THR A 55 -1.45 -8.17 -10.66
C THR A 55 -0.11 -7.66 -10.19
N LEU A 56 0.20 -7.89 -8.92
CA LEU A 56 1.51 -7.61 -8.37
C LEU A 56 2.53 -8.58 -8.96
N TYR A 57 3.62 -8.02 -9.49
CA TYR A 57 4.78 -8.81 -9.87
C TYR A 57 5.59 -9.14 -8.64
N THR A 58 5.47 -10.38 -8.17
CA THR A 58 6.26 -10.93 -7.07
C THR A 58 7.01 -12.18 -7.51
N ASN A 59 8.23 -12.33 -6.98
CA ASN A 59 9.11 -13.48 -7.17
C ASN A 59 9.96 -13.73 -5.91
N ASP A 60 10.65 -14.87 -5.88
CA ASP A 60 11.42 -15.33 -4.72
C ASP A 60 12.89 -14.83 -4.70
N LEU A 61 13.26 -13.91 -5.59
CA LEU A 61 14.64 -13.48 -5.78
C LEU A 61 14.85 -12.01 -5.39
N ASP A 62 14.23 -11.09 -6.12
CA ASP A 62 14.43 -9.65 -5.99
C ASP A 62 13.14 -8.86 -5.71
N CYS A 63 11.98 -9.43 -6.04
CA CYS A 63 10.67 -8.81 -5.90
C CYS A 63 9.78 -9.59 -4.93
N GLY A 64 10.17 -9.71 -3.66
CA GLY A 64 9.36 -10.39 -2.66
C GLY A 64 8.03 -9.68 -2.35
N PRO A 65 7.00 -10.40 -1.87
CA PRO A 65 5.66 -9.84 -1.56
C PRO A 65 5.61 -8.99 -0.27
N PHE A 66 6.69 -8.31 0.10
CA PHE A 66 6.85 -7.69 1.43
C PHE A 66 5.73 -6.70 1.79
N ILE A 67 5.39 -5.80 0.87
CA ILE A 67 4.33 -4.80 1.10
C ILE A 67 2.95 -5.47 1.08
N SER A 68 2.72 -6.43 0.18
CA SER A 68 1.47 -7.21 0.12
C SER A 68 1.20 -7.90 1.45
N ASP A 69 2.21 -8.59 2.00
CA ASP A 69 2.07 -9.35 3.24
C ASP A 69 1.91 -8.43 4.46
N THR A 70 2.60 -7.28 4.45
CA THR A 70 2.44 -6.25 5.49
C THR A 70 1.02 -5.69 5.50
N LEU A 71 0.46 -5.38 4.34
CA LEU A 71 -0.91 -4.86 4.23
C LEU A 71 -1.98 -5.89 4.65
N ARG A 72 -1.70 -7.20 4.58
CA ARG A 72 -2.63 -8.25 5.02
C ARG A 72 -2.79 -8.30 6.54
N ILE A 73 -1.76 -7.90 7.28
CA ILE A 73 -1.78 -7.86 8.75
C ILE A 73 -2.10 -6.47 9.30
N ASP A 74 -2.12 -5.45 8.43
CA ASP A 74 -2.52 -4.09 8.80
C ASP A 74 -4.03 -4.04 9.07
N ASN A 75 -4.39 -3.53 10.24
CA ASN A 75 -5.77 -3.41 10.65
C ASN A 75 -6.42 -2.09 10.20
N THR A 76 -5.61 -1.16 9.66
CA THR A 76 -6.06 0.18 9.27
C THR A 76 -6.46 0.21 7.80
N ARG A 77 -7.59 0.83 7.48
CA ARG A 77 -8.15 0.90 6.11
C ARG A 77 -8.19 2.31 5.54
N ASN A 78 -7.96 3.32 6.37
CA ASN A 78 -7.94 4.72 5.95
C ASN A 78 -6.93 5.53 6.78
N GLN A 79 -6.63 6.74 6.31
CA GLN A 79 -5.67 7.63 6.96
C GLN A 79 -6.04 7.95 8.40
N LEU A 80 -7.32 8.15 8.71
CA LEU A 80 -7.76 8.47 10.07
C LEU A 80 -7.50 7.31 11.03
N GLU A 81 -7.80 6.09 10.63
CA GLU A 81 -7.51 4.88 11.41
C GLU A 81 -6.00 4.71 11.64
N ALA A 82 -5.19 4.94 10.61
CA ALA A 82 -3.73 4.91 10.73
C ALA A 82 -3.22 5.95 11.75
N LEU A 83 -3.71 7.19 11.68
CA LEU A 83 -3.35 8.26 12.62
C LEU A 83 -3.80 7.93 14.05
N VAL A 84 -4.99 7.36 14.20
CA VAL A 84 -5.53 6.91 15.50
C VAL A 84 -4.66 5.80 16.10
N GLU A 85 -4.20 4.86 15.30
CA GLU A 85 -3.35 3.76 15.77
C GLU A 85 -1.95 4.27 16.18
N ILE A 86 -1.37 5.20 15.41
CA ILE A 86 -0.12 5.91 15.79
C ILE A 86 -0.32 6.65 17.12
N TYR A 87 -1.44 7.35 17.29
CA TYR A 87 -1.75 8.07 18.53
C TYR A 87 -1.83 7.11 19.73
N ARG A 88 -2.53 5.98 19.59
CA ARG A 88 -2.68 4.97 20.65
C ARG A 88 -1.35 4.37 21.10
N MET A 89 -0.44 4.13 20.15
CA MET A 89 0.89 3.60 20.44
C MET A 89 1.75 4.62 21.21
N MET A 90 1.69 5.90 20.84
CA MET A 90 2.48 6.96 21.47
C MET A 90 1.91 7.42 22.82
N ARG A 91 0.58 7.39 22.98
CA ARG A 91 -0.14 7.83 24.18
C ARG A 91 -1.17 6.77 24.61
N PRO A 92 -0.71 5.66 25.21
CA PRO A 92 -1.61 4.59 25.61
C PRO A 92 -2.57 5.07 26.71
N GLY A 93 -3.88 4.91 26.49
CA GLY A 93 -4.92 5.21 27.47
C GLY A 93 -5.61 6.58 27.31
N GLU A 94 -5.09 7.48 26.46
CA GLU A 94 -5.81 8.70 26.10
C GLU A 94 -6.75 8.43 24.90
N PRO A 95 -8.05 8.81 24.98
CA PRO A 95 -8.95 8.67 23.85
C PRO A 95 -8.50 9.61 22.71
N PRO A 96 -8.23 9.09 21.49
CA PRO A 96 -7.83 9.92 20.36
C PRO A 96 -9.02 10.71 19.83
N THR A 97 -8.84 12.00 19.58
CA THR A 97 -9.70 12.78 18.68
C THR A 97 -9.02 12.89 17.33
N LYS A 98 -9.79 13.16 16.27
CA LYS A 98 -9.24 13.38 14.93
C LYS A 98 -8.14 14.45 14.95
N ASP A 99 -8.45 15.61 15.52
CA ASP A 99 -7.54 16.74 15.57
C ASP A 99 -6.30 16.44 16.41
N SER A 100 -6.42 15.69 17.52
CA SER A 100 -5.27 15.34 18.35
C SER A 100 -4.35 14.32 17.68
N ALA A 101 -4.90 13.37 16.92
CA ALA A 101 -4.14 12.40 16.15
C ALA A 101 -3.40 13.04 14.97
N GLU A 102 -4.09 13.89 14.20
CA GLU A 102 -3.48 14.67 13.11
C GLU A 102 -2.37 15.58 13.64
N ALA A 103 -2.65 16.37 14.68
CA ALA A 103 -1.66 17.28 15.26
C ALA A 103 -0.46 16.53 15.85
N LEU A 104 -0.65 15.36 16.45
CA LEU A 104 0.47 14.56 16.96
C LEU A 104 1.39 14.13 15.81
N PHE A 105 0.84 13.59 14.73
CA PHE A 105 1.62 13.09 13.60
C PHE A 105 2.38 14.22 12.89
N GLU A 106 1.73 15.36 12.64
CA GLU A 106 2.38 16.55 12.09
C GLU A 106 3.56 17.01 12.95
N ASN A 107 3.37 17.05 14.27
CA ASN A 107 4.42 17.45 15.20
C ASN A 107 5.57 16.43 15.34
N LEU A 108 5.42 15.18 14.89
CA LEU A 108 6.49 14.18 14.97
C LEU A 108 7.58 14.40 13.92
N PHE A 109 7.19 14.78 12.70
CA PHE A 109 8.11 14.79 11.56
C PHE A 109 8.06 16.06 10.70
N PHE A 110 6.99 16.84 10.77
CA PHE A 110 6.69 17.92 9.82
C PHE A 110 6.66 19.32 10.45
N SER A 111 6.78 19.41 11.78
CA SER A 111 6.96 20.68 12.48
C SER A 111 8.45 21.04 12.58
N GLU A 112 8.87 22.13 11.93
CA GLU A 112 10.26 22.62 11.95
C GLU A 112 10.77 22.90 13.38
N ASP A 113 9.89 23.35 14.27
CA ASP A 113 10.21 23.59 15.68
C ASP A 113 10.50 22.30 16.47
N ARG A 114 10.04 21.14 15.97
CA ARG A 114 10.05 19.85 16.69
C ARG A 114 10.92 18.80 16.01
N TYR A 115 11.19 18.94 14.72
CA TYR A 115 11.99 18.00 13.94
C TYR A 115 12.91 18.74 12.98
N ASP A 116 14.23 18.62 13.22
CA ASP A 116 15.26 19.13 12.31
C ASP A 116 16.31 18.04 12.05
N LEU A 117 16.56 17.76 10.77
CA LEU A 117 17.63 16.85 10.36
C LEU A 117 19.01 17.49 10.46
N SER A 118 19.11 18.80 10.71
CA SER A 118 20.30 19.64 10.54
C SER A 118 20.83 19.62 9.11
N ALA A 119 21.69 20.60 8.77
CA ALA A 119 22.37 20.64 7.48
C ALA A 119 23.15 19.34 7.20
N VAL A 120 23.86 18.81 8.22
CA VAL A 120 24.67 17.59 8.05
C VAL A 120 23.79 16.35 7.91
N GLY A 121 22.68 16.25 8.64
CA GLY A 121 21.79 15.09 8.52
C GLY A 121 20.98 15.11 7.23
N ARG A 122 20.51 16.28 6.75
CA ARG A 122 19.89 16.42 5.43
C ARG A 122 20.85 16.02 4.31
N MET A 123 22.09 16.54 4.34
CA MET A 123 23.15 16.16 3.40
C MET A 123 23.37 14.64 3.37
N LYS A 124 23.50 14.00 4.54
CA LYS A 124 23.69 12.54 4.62
C LYS A 124 22.48 11.75 4.11
N PHE A 125 21.28 12.20 4.43
CA PHE A 125 20.05 11.56 3.97
C PHE A 125 19.95 11.58 2.45
N ASN A 126 20.11 12.76 1.85
CA ASN A 126 19.99 12.94 0.40
C ASN A 126 21.01 12.10 -0.37
N ARG A 127 22.28 12.11 0.06
CA ARG A 127 23.32 11.25 -0.56
C ARG A 127 23.01 9.76 -0.45
N ARG A 128 22.42 9.32 0.67
CA ARG A 128 22.08 7.91 0.89
C ARG A 128 20.95 7.43 -0.03
N ILE A 129 20.03 8.30 -0.40
CA ILE A 129 18.92 8.00 -1.32
C ILE A 129 19.21 8.40 -2.78
N GLY A 130 20.45 8.79 -3.08
CA GLY A 130 20.88 9.12 -4.44
C GLY A 130 20.37 10.46 -4.97
N ARG A 131 20.11 11.44 -4.09
CA ARG A 131 19.80 12.82 -4.49
C ARG A 131 21.07 13.64 -4.58
N ASP A 132 21.15 14.52 -5.59
CA ASP A 132 22.29 15.39 -5.84
C ASP A 132 22.33 16.63 -4.94
N GLU A 133 21.18 17.04 -4.41
CA GLU A 133 21.06 18.22 -3.54
C GLU A 133 21.51 17.90 -2.11
N ASP A 134 22.33 18.77 -1.51
CA ASP A 134 22.76 18.64 -0.11
C ASP A 134 21.81 19.38 0.87
N THR A 135 20.87 20.15 0.35
CA THR A 135 19.87 20.95 1.10
C THR A 135 18.44 20.48 0.80
N GLY A 136 17.47 21.02 1.53
CA GLY A 136 16.05 20.77 1.34
C GLY A 136 15.23 21.69 2.22
#